data_AF-Q9D2T2-F1
#
_entry.id   AF-Q9D2T2-F1
#
_cell.length_a   1.000
_cell.length_b   1.000
_cell.length_c   1.000
_cell.angle_alpha   90.00
_cell.angle_beta   90.00
_cell.angle_gamma   90.00
#
_symmetry.space_group_name_H-M   'P 1'
#
loop_
_entity.id
_entity.type
_entity.pdbx_description
1 polymer ?
#
loop_
_entity_poly.entity_id
_entity_poly.type
_entity_poly.pdbx_seq_one_letter_code
_entity_poly.pdbx_strand_id
1 'polypeptide(L)'
;MAWFQVMLFVFALLLRSPLTEGKDPDFTSLLTNQLQVQREIVNKHNELRRSVNPTGSDILKMEWSIQATTNAQKWANKCILEHSSKDDRKISMYLHVAAE
;
A
#
# COMPACT_ATOMS: atom_id res chain seq x y z
N MET A 1 10.07 -49.03 -10.53
CA MET A 1 8.80 -48.44 -11.03
C MET A 1 7.89 -47.93 -9.91
N ALA A 2 7.53 -48.74 -8.91
CA ALA A 2 6.65 -48.30 -7.81
C ALA A 2 7.23 -47.18 -6.91
N TRP A 3 8.54 -47.22 -6.63
CA TRP A 3 9.22 -46.24 -5.78
C TRP A 3 9.27 -44.83 -6.39
N PHE A 4 9.36 -44.74 -7.71
CA PHE A 4 9.38 -43.44 -8.41
C PHE A 4 8.01 -42.75 -8.33
N GLN A 5 6.93 -43.53 -8.42
CA GLN A 5 5.56 -43.05 -8.23
C GLN A 5 5.35 -42.55 -6.80
N VAL A 6 5.79 -43.31 -5.79
CA VAL A 6 5.71 -42.91 -4.37
C VAL A 6 6.49 -41.61 -4.12
N MET A 7 7.70 -41.48 -4.68
CA MET A 7 8.50 -40.25 -4.56
C MET A 7 7.83 -39.05 -5.23
N LEU A 8 7.19 -39.23 -6.39
CA LEU A 8 6.41 -38.18 -7.06
C LEU A 8 5.19 -37.75 -6.23
N PHE A 9 4.50 -38.69 -5.58
CA PHE A 9 3.38 -38.37 -4.69
C PHE A 9 3.84 -37.61 -3.44
N VAL A 10 4.95 -38.01 -2.83
CA VAL A 10 5.55 -37.29 -1.68
C VAL A 10 6.01 -35.89 -2.09
N PHE A 11 6.64 -35.75 -3.26
CA PHE A 11 7.05 -34.45 -3.80
C PHE A 11 5.85 -33.56 -4.12
N ALA A 12 4.77 -34.10 -4.69
CA ALA A 12 3.54 -33.35 -4.93
C ALA A 12 2.84 -32.91 -3.63
N LEU A 13 2.92 -33.71 -2.56
CA LEU A 13 2.43 -33.34 -1.23
C LEU A 13 3.32 -32.26 -0.58
N LEU A 14 4.64 -32.32 -0.79
CA LEU A 14 5.60 -31.31 -0.32
C LEU A 14 5.50 -29.99 -1.08
N LEU A 15 5.22 -30.00 -2.39
CA LEU A 15 4.91 -28.81 -3.20
C LEU A 15 3.52 -28.26 -2.94
N ARG A 16 2.64 -29.04 -2.30
CA ARG A 16 1.30 -28.62 -1.90
C ARG A 16 1.28 -28.14 -0.46
N SER A 17 2.24 -27.32 -0.07
CA SER A 17 1.89 -26.22 0.82
C SER A 17 1.11 -25.21 -0.03
N PRO A 18 -0.23 -25.08 0.11
CA PRO A 18 -0.81 -23.82 -0.25
C PRO A 18 -0.09 -22.80 0.64
N LEU A 19 0.69 -21.90 0.04
CA LEU A 19 0.88 -20.61 0.67
C LEU A 19 -0.56 -20.09 0.78
N THR A 20 -1.20 -20.34 1.91
CA THR A 20 -2.47 -19.72 2.22
C THR A 20 -2.12 -18.25 2.31
N GLU A 21 -2.27 -17.54 1.20
CA GLU A 21 -2.54 -16.12 1.19
C GLU A 21 -3.89 -16.00 1.92
N GLY A 22 -3.84 -16.18 3.24
CA GLY A 22 -4.95 -15.94 4.14
C GLY A 22 -5.18 -14.45 4.03
N LYS A 23 -6.08 -14.06 3.13
CA LYS A 23 -6.62 -12.70 3.08
C LYS A 23 -7.35 -12.50 4.39
N ASP A 24 -6.59 -12.04 5.38
CA ASP A 24 -7.13 -11.55 6.63
C ASP A 24 -8.13 -10.44 6.29
N PRO A 25 -9.42 -10.60 6.62
CA PRO A 25 -10.44 -9.62 6.29
C PRO A 25 -10.13 -8.26 6.91
N ASP A 26 -9.50 -8.24 8.09
CA ASP A 26 -9.10 -7.02 8.77
C ASP A 26 -8.01 -6.31 7.97
N PHE A 27 -6.96 -7.02 7.56
CA PHE A 27 -5.95 -6.45 6.66
C PHE A 27 -6.53 -5.97 5.32
N THR A 28 -7.46 -6.74 4.75
CA THR A 28 -8.10 -6.40 3.46
C THR A 28 -8.88 -5.08 3.56
N SER A 29 -9.48 -4.77 4.71
CA SER A 29 -10.17 -3.50 4.96
C SER A 29 -9.25 -2.28 5.01
N LEU A 30 -7.94 -2.49 5.20
CA LEU A 30 -6.94 -1.43 5.30
C LEU A 30 -6.22 -1.15 3.97
N LEU A 31 -6.55 -1.87 2.90
CA LEU A 31 -5.88 -1.73 1.62
C LEU A 31 -6.12 -0.34 1.01
N THR A 32 -5.04 0.38 0.74
CA THR A 32 -5.07 1.74 0.18
C THR A 32 -5.46 1.80 -1.29
N ASN A 33 -5.73 0.66 -1.93
CA ASN A 33 -6.36 0.61 -3.25
C ASN A 33 -7.89 0.81 -3.18
N GLN A 34 -8.49 0.79 -1.98
CA GLN A 34 -9.90 1.06 -1.77
C GLN A 34 -10.16 2.55 -1.63
N LEU A 35 -11.07 3.10 -2.44
CA LEU A 35 -11.39 4.53 -2.45
C LEU A 35 -11.84 5.08 -1.09
N GLN A 36 -12.54 4.26 -0.30
CA GLN A 36 -12.97 4.64 1.05
C GLN A 36 -11.78 4.88 1.98
N VAL A 37 -10.79 3.98 1.98
CA VAL A 37 -9.55 4.11 2.76
C VAL A 37 -8.75 5.33 2.32
N GLN A 38 -8.64 5.57 1.00
CA GLN A 38 -7.96 6.77 0.47
C GLN A 38 -8.61 8.06 0.97
N ARG A 39 -9.95 8.13 0.94
CA ARG A 39 -10.71 9.28 1.44
C ARG A 39 -10.53 9.45 2.95
N GLU A 40 -10.60 8.37 3.71
CA GLU A 40 -10.40 8.41 5.16
C GLU A 40 -9.02 8.99 5.52
N ILE A 41 -7.96 8.50 4.87
CA ILE A 41 -6.60 9.00 5.05
C ILE A 41 -6.52 10.49 4.74
N VAL A 42 -6.97 10.93 3.56
CA VAL A 42 -6.89 12.34 3.15
C VAL A 42 -7.72 13.24 4.05
N ASN A 43 -8.94 12.82 4.41
CA ASN A 43 -9.81 13.58 5.29
C ASN A 43 -9.20 13.72 6.68
N LYS A 44 -8.63 12.64 7.24
CA LYS A 44 -8.02 12.69 8.56
C LYS A 44 -6.81 13.63 8.60
N HIS A 45 -5.96 13.58 7.58
CA HIS A 45 -4.83 14.50 7.47
C HIS A 45 -5.30 15.95 7.35
N ASN A 46 -6.31 16.23 6.52
CA ASN A 46 -6.85 17.58 6.35
C ASN A 46 -7.56 18.12 7.60
N GLU A 47 -8.24 17.26 8.37
CA GLU A 47 -8.83 17.61 9.67
C GLU A 47 -7.74 18.10 10.62
N LEU A 48 -6.69 17.29 10.81
CA LEU A 48 -5.56 17.61 11.70
C LEU A 48 -4.80 18.87 11.25
N ARG A 49 -4.62 19.03 9.93
CA ARG A 49 -3.98 20.22 9.35
C ARG A 49 -4.79 21.49 9.63
N ARG A 50 -6.12 21.43 9.60
CA ARG A 50 -6.99 22.59 9.89
C ARG A 50 -7.07 22.90 11.38
N SER A 51 -6.85 21.91 12.25
CA SER A 51 -6.97 22.06 13.70
C SER A 51 -5.67 22.46 14.41
N VAL A 52 -4.61 22.85 13.68
CA VAL A 52 -3.33 23.25 14.30
C VAL A 52 -3.48 24.55 15.11
N ASN A 53 -2.69 24.67 16.19
CA ASN A 53 -2.64 25.85 17.05
C ASN A 53 -1.18 26.30 17.26
N PRO A 54 -0.81 27.54 16.89
CA PRO A 54 -1.65 28.57 16.29
C PRO A 54 -2.12 28.21 14.88
N THR A 55 -3.25 28.79 14.44
CA THR A 55 -3.78 28.58 13.10
C THR A 55 -2.76 29.02 12.06
N GLY A 56 -2.38 28.12 11.15
CA GLY A 56 -1.47 28.46 10.06
C GLY A 56 -2.19 29.21 8.94
N SER A 57 -1.58 30.26 8.42
CA SER A 57 -2.12 31.10 7.33
C SER A 57 -2.17 30.39 5.98
N ASP A 58 -1.20 29.52 5.68
CA ASP A 58 -0.96 28.97 4.34
C ASP A 58 -1.00 27.44 4.29
N ILE A 59 -1.91 26.85 5.06
CA ILE A 59 -2.03 25.39 5.14
C ILE A 59 -2.71 24.85 3.88
N LEU A 60 -1.92 24.26 2.99
CA LEU A 60 -2.43 23.59 1.79
C LEU A 60 -3.37 22.43 2.11
N LYS A 61 -4.43 22.26 1.31
CA LYS A 61 -5.29 21.07 1.36
C LYS A 61 -4.56 19.90 0.71
N MET A 62 -4.51 18.76 1.38
CA MET A 62 -3.97 17.53 0.82
C MET A 62 -4.98 16.86 -0.11
N GLU A 63 -4.45 16.22 -1.15
CA GLU A 63 -5.20 15.40 -2.11
C GLU A 63 -4.50 14.04 -2.26
N TRP A 64 -5.24 13.04 -2.75
CA TRP A 64 -4.68 11.73 -3.02
C TRP A 64 -3.79 11.76 -4.26
N SER A 65 -2.58 11.22 -4.18
CA SER A 65 -1.64 11.16 -5.31
C SER A 65 -1.38 9.72 -5.73
N ILE A 66 -1.72 9.40 -6.98
CA ILE A 66 -1.47 8.08 -7.57
C ILE A 66 0.03 7.79 -7.65
N GLN A 67 0.86 8.77 -8.02
CA GLN A 67 2.31 8.59 -8.08
C GLN A 67 2.92 8.29 -6.70
N ALA A 68 2.48 9.03 -5.67
CA ALA A 68 2.94 8.78 -4.30
C ALA A 68 2.51 7.38 -3.81
N THR A 69 1.29 6.96 -4.14
CA THR A 69 0.77 5.61 -3.83
C THR A 69 1.63 4.52 -4.46
N THR A 70 1.97 4.66 -5.74
CA THR A 70 2.83 3.71 -6.45
C THR A 70 4.21 3.60 -5.81
N ASN A 71 4.84 4.72 -5.44
CA ASN A 71 6.12 4.71 -4.75
C ASN A 71 6.03 4.04 -3.37
N ALA A 72 4.98 4.37 -2.60
CA ALA A 72 4.75 3.78 -1.29
C ALA A 72 4.54 2.26 -1.36
N GLN A 73 3.73 1.78 -2.30
CA GLN A 73 3.50 0.35 -2.50
C GLN A 73 4.79 -0.37 -2.91
N LYS A 74 5.58 0.22 -3.82
CA LYS A 74 6.88 -0.33 -4.25
C LYS A 74 7.84 -0.50 -3.06
N TRP A 75 7.84 0.43 -2.10
CA TRP A 75 8.64 0.31 -0.89
C TRP A 75 8.06 -0.73 0.08
N ALA A 76 6.76 -0.68 0.36
CA ALA A 76 6.10 -1.61 1.28
C ALA A 76 6.25 -3.07 0.86
N ASN A 77 6.20 -3.36 -0.45
CA ASN A 77 6.40 -4.70 -1.01
C ASN A 77 7.78 -5.30 -0.73
N LYS A 78 8.78 -4.50 -0.33
CA LYS A 78 10.10 -5.01 0.08
C LYS A 78 10.09 -5.59 1.48
N CYS A 79 9.06 -5.33 2.28
CA CYS A 79 8.94 -5.75 3.68
C CYS A 79 10.13 -5.32 4.57
N ILE A 80 10.75 -4.18 4.26
CA ILE A 80 11.83 -3.58 5.06
C ILE A 80 11.22 -2.52 5.97
N LEU A 81 11.34 -2.70 7.28
CA LEU A 81 10.81 -1.77 8.29
C LEU A 81 11.77 -0.60 8.54
N GLU A 82 12.14 0.09 7.47
CA GLU A 82 13.00 1.27 7.48
C GLU A 82 12.45 2.33 6.51
N HIS A 83 13.03 3.53 6.53
CA HIS A 83 12.71 4.53 5.53
C HIS A 83 13.34 4.19 4.17
N SER A 84 12.59 4.44 3.09
CA SER A 84 13.13 4.35 1.74
C SER A 84 14.27 5.36 1.50
N SER A 85 14.98 5.23 0.38
CA SER A 85 15.90 6.29 -0.05
C SER A 85 15.13 7.56 -0.44
N LYS A 86 15.83 8.70 -0.55
CA LYS A 86 15.24 9.95 -1.05
C LYS A 86 14.79 9.82 -2.52
N ASP A 87 15.54 9.07 -3.32
CA ASP A 87 15.23 8.89 -4.74
C ASP A 87 13.96 8.07 -4.96
N ASP A 88 13.67 7.11 -4.09
CA ASP A 88 12.42 6.32 -4.12
C ASP A 88 11.17 7.14 -3.77
N ARG A 89 11.30 8.37 -3.25
CA ARG A 89 10.16 9.22 -2.85
C ARG A 89 9.87 10.36 -3.83
N LYS A 90 10.60 10.45 -4.93
CA LYS A 90 10.39 11.50 -5.94
C LYS A 90 9.11 11.22 -6.73
N ILE A 91 8.27 12.24 -6.86
CA ILE A 91 7.10 12.24 -7.75
C ILE A 91 7.31 13.29 -8.83
N SER A 92 6.85 13.01 -10.04
CA SER A 92 6.84 14.01 -11.11
C SER A 92 5.66 14.96 -10.88
N MET A 93 5.94 16.27 -10.89
CA MET A 93 4.91 17.29 -10.73
C MET A 93 4.17 17.50 -12.04
N TYR A 94 3.30 16.56 -12.41
CA TYR A 94 2.23 16.84 -13.37
C TYR A 94 0.97 17.18 -12.57
N LEU A 95 0.53 18.43 -12.66
CA LEU A 95 -0.78 18.86 -12.17
C LEU A 95 -1.82 17.87 -12.71
N HIS A 96 -2.50 17.15 -11.82
CA HIS A 96 -3.88 16.80 -12.10
C HIS A 96 -4.67 18.11 -11.99
N VAL A 97 -4.76 18.84 -13.10
CA VAL A 97 -5.88 19.77 -13.29
C VAL A 97 -7.10 18.87 -13.30
N ALA A 98 -7.78 18.76 -12.16
CA ALA A 98 -9.14 18.27 -12.14
C ALA A 98 -9.94 19.25 -13.00
N ALA A 99 -10.32 18.79 -14.19
CA ALA A 99 -11.33 19.45 -14.99
C ALA A 99 -12.67 19.25 -14.29
N GLU A 100 -13.11 20.27 -13.56
CA GLU A 100 -14.53 20.58 -13.31
C GLU A 100 -14.71 22.09 -13.39
#